data_AF-A0A6I6RVR7-F1
#
_entry.id   AF-A0A6I6RVR7-F1
#
_cell.length_a   1.000
_cell.length_b   1.000
_cell.length_c   1.000
_cell.angle_alpha   90.00
_cell.angle_beta   90.00
_cell.angle_gamma   90.00
#
_symmetry.space_group_name_H-M   'P 1'
#
loop_
_entity.id
_entity.type
_entity.pdbx_description
1 polymer ?
#
loop_
_entity_poly.entity_id
_entity_poly.type
_entity_poly.pdbx_seq_one_letter_code
_entity_poly.pdbx_strand_id
1 'polypeptide(L)'
;MADAQPKGTGGRSAQLAHTGLRHGWTTGACATAASSAAYTALLSGEFPDPVTITLPKGQTPSFALAVEELTAPGAEPARAMAGVVKDAGDDPDVTHGALVRATVRALPAGSGVVFRAGPGVGTVTRPGLPLDVGEPAVNPVPRQMIREHLTAVAERYGGGGAAADVEVEISVDHGEEIARSTWNPRLGILGGLSILGTTGIVVPYSCSAWIDSIRRGVDVARAAGRRHVAGCTGSTSEKVAVALHHLPEDALLDMGDFAGAVLKYIRRHPVDRLTICGGFAKLSKLAAGHLDLHSARSQVDKGFLAELARRGGADEALTDAVAGANTGLAALQLCAAAGVPLGDLVAATARDASLAVLRGAPVAVDVICIDRAGMVVGRAEPRGPGG
;
A
#
# COMPACT_ATOMS: atom_id res chain seq x y z
N MET A 1 26.42 33.03 22.25
CA MET A 1 26.20 32.33 20.97
C MET A 1 25.52 31.02 21.30
N ALA A 2 24.19 30.99 21.18
CA ALA A 2 23.39 29.81 21.46
C ALA A 2 23.48 28.87 20.27
N ASP A 3 23.99 27.67 20.53
CA ASP A 3 24.11 26.58 19.57
C ASP A 3 22.71 26.09 19.21
N ALA A 4 22.34 26.25 17.95
CA ALA A 4 21.04 25.83 17.44
C ALA A 4 21.08 24.32 17.20
N GLN A 5 20.44 23.56 18.11
CA GLN A 5 20.21 22.13 17.90
C GLN A 5 19.49 21.89 16.56
N PRO A 6 19.97 20.97 15.70
CA PRO A 6 19.29 20.63 14.47
C PRO A 6 17.96 19.92 14.80
N LYS A 7 16.86 20.45 14.26
CA LYS A 7 15.52 19.85 14.33
C LYS A 7 15.56 18.41 13.81
N GLY A 8 14.92 17.51 14.57
CA GLY A 8 14.92 16.05 14.44
C GLY A 8 15.03 15.48 13.03
N THR A 9 16.07 14.66 12.84
CA THR A 9 16.26 13.74 11.72
C THR A 9 15.31 12.54 11.84
N GLY A 10 14.00 12.78 11.75
CA GLY A 10 12.99 11.73 11.64
C GLY A 10 12.64 11.43 10.18
N GLY A 11 12.47 10.16 9.81
CA GLY A 11 11.88 9.75 8.52
C GLY A 11 12.78 8.91 7.62
N ARG A 12 12.38 8.80 6.34
CA ARG A 12 12.98 7.91 5.33
C ARG A 12 14.51 8.06 5.18
N SER A 13 15.03 9.29 5.19
CA SER A 13 16.47 9.55 5.07
C SER A 13 17.26 9.07 6.29
N ALA A 14 16.72 9.25 7.50
CA ALA A 14 17.33 8.75 8.72
C ALA A 14 17.29 7.22 8.79
N GLN A 15 16.22 6.60 8.29
CA GLN A 15 16.11 5.15 8.17
C GLN A 15 17.20 4.60 7.23
N LEU A 16 17.35 5.14 6.03
CA LEU A 16 18.39 4.71 5.08
C LEU A 16 19.79 4.85 5.68
N ALA A 17 20.10 6.00 6.31
CA ALA A 17 21.38 6.22 6.96
C ALA A 17 21.65 5.24 8.12
N HIS A 18 20.61 4.86 8.87
CA HIS A 18 20.73 3.91 9.97
C HIS A 18 20.90 2.46 9.50
N THR A 19 20.17 2.05 8.46
CA THR A 19 20.18 0.65 7.99
C THR A 19 21.32 0.33 7.04
N GLY A 20 21.89 1.33 6.35
CA GLY A 20 22.88 1.11 5.29
C GLY A 20 22.31 0.48 4.00
N LEU A 21 21.01 0.16 3.97
CA LEU A 21 20.35 -0.42 2.81
C LEU A 21 20.20 0.58 1.67
N ARG A 22 20.34 0.09 0.44
CA ARG A 22 20.23 0.86 -0.78
C ARG A 22 18.77 1.12 -1.11
N HIS A 23 18.44 2.39 -1.33
CA HIS A 23 17.13 2.77 -1.85
C HIS A 23 16.99 2.43 -3.33
N GLY A 24 15.75 2.36 -3.80
CA GLY A 24 15.44 2.19 -5.21
C GLY A 24 14.55 3.29 -5.76
N TRP A 25 14.01 3.04 -6.95
CA TRP A 25 13.17 3.95 -7.69
C TRP A 25 11.78 3.35 -7.91
N THR A 26 10.76 4.19 -7.78
CA THR A 26 9.37 3.77 -7.99
C THR A 26 9.06 3.59 -9.47
N THR A 27 8.00 2.83 -9.81
CA THR A 27 7.55 2.70 -11.21
C THR A 27 7.22 4.07 -11.83
N GLY A 28 6.72 5.02 -11.04
CA GLY A 28 6.49 6.40 -11.48
C GLY A 28 7.77 7.15 -11.85
N ALA A 29 8.88 6.94 -11.13
CA ALA A 29 10.17 7.54 -11.49
C ALA A 29 10.72 6.95 -12.79
N CYS A 30 10.68 5.62 -12.94
CA CYS A 30 11.08 4.95 -14.18
C CYS A 30 10.23 5.40 -15.39
N ALA A 31 8.90 5.49 -15.22
CA ALA A 31 8.01 5.98 -16.27
C ALA A 31 8.28 7.46 -16.64
N THR A 32 8.61 8.30 -15.65
CA THR A 32 9.00 9.71 -15.89
C THR A 32 10.30 9.81 -16.67
N ALA A 33 11.32 9.04 -16.27
CA ALA A 33 12.60 8.97 -16.97
C ALA A 33 12.43 8.50 -18.43
N ALA A 34 11.72 7.38 -18.63
CA ALA A 34 11.42 6.85 -19.96
C ALA A 34 10.65 7.87 -20.82
N SER A 35 9.60 8.52 -20.26
CA SER A 35 8.81 9.51 -21.00
C SER A 35 9.65 10.73 -21.40
N SER A 36 10.49 11.22 -20.49
CA SER A 36 11.37 12.36 -20.74
C SER A 36 12.41 12.04 -21.83
N ALA A 37 12.99 10.84 -21.81
CA ALA A 37 13.95 10.42 -22.83
C ALA A 37 13.30 10.23 -24.19
N ALA A 38 12.17 9.53 -24.25
CA ALA A 38 11.41 9.32 -25.48
C ALA A 38 10.97 10.65 -26.11
N TYR A 39 10.43 11.58 -25.31
CA TYR A 39 10.00 12.86 -25.85
C TYR A 39 11.18 13.74 -26.30
N THR A 40 12.31 13.68 -25.59
CA THR A 40 13.54 14.34 -26.06
C THR A 40 13.94 13.81 -27.44
N ALA A 41 14.01 12.50 -27.60
CA ALA A 41 14.36 11.87 -28.88
C ALA A 41 13.35 12.17 -29.99
N LEU A 42 12.05 12.29 -29.66
CA LEU A 42 11.02 12.68 -30.62
C LEU A 42 11.27 14.08 -31.20
N LEU A 43 11.82 15.01 -30.40
CA LEU A 43 12.10 16.38 -30.83
C LEU A 43 13.50 16.58 -31.40
N SER A 44 14.51 15.88 -30.87
CA SER A 44 15.92 16.08 -31.23
C SER A 44 16.48 15.04 -32.19
N GLY A 45 15.85 13.86 -32.29
CA GLY A 45 16.41 12.68 -32.94
C GLY A 45 17.39 11.87 -32.08
N GLU A 46 17.68 12.30 -30.85
CA GLU A 46 18.68 11.67 -29.97
C GLU A 46 18.12 11.39 -28.57
N PHE A 47 18.41 10.20 -28.05
CA PHE A 47 18.04 9.81 -26.69
C PHE A 47 19.06 10.30 -25.66
N PRO A 48 18.63 10.96 -24.57
CA PRO A 48 19.51 11.22 -23.44
C PRO A 48 19.72 9.93 -22.63
N ASP A 49 20.91 9.35 -22.71
CA ASP A 49 21.30 8.18 -21.91
C ASP A 49 22.63 8.42 -21.17
N PRO A 50 22.64 8.49 -19.83
CA PRO A 50 21.48 8.37 -18.94
C PRO A 50 20.60 9.63 -18.95
N VAL A 51 19.29 9.44 -18.72
CA VAL A 51 18.32 10.53 -18.57
C VAL A 51 18.24 10.97 -17.10
N THR A 52 18.30 12.28 -16.85
CA THR A 52 18.16 12.84 -15.50
C THR A 52 16.76 13.41 -15.31
N ILE A 53 16.12 13.09 -14.18
CA ILE A 53 14.81 13.63 -13.80
C ILE A 53 14.86 14.25 -12.41
N THR A 54 13.99 15.21 -12.14
CA THR A 54 13.78 15.82 -10.82
C THR A 54 12.63 15.12 -10.10
N LEU A 55 12.89 14.60 -8.90
CA LEU A 55 11.88 13.97 -8.06
C LEU A 55 11.11 15.02 -7.24
N PRO A 56 9.93 14.70 -6.67
CA PRO A 56 9.10 15.65 -5.92
C PRO A 56 9.79 16.36 -4.74
N LYS A 57 10.90 15.83 -4.25
CA LYS A 57 11.72 16.43 -3.17
C LYS A 57 12.99 17.13 -3.67
N GLY A 58 13.09 17.40 -4.97
CA GLY A 58 14.20 18.11 -5.60
C GLY A 58 15.45 17.27 -5.88
N GLN A 59 15.45 15.96 -5.58
CA GLN A 59 16.57 15.08 -5.94
C GLN A 59 16.60 14.86 -7.45
N THR A 60 17.79 14.80 -8.05
CA THR A 60 17.96 14.68 -9.51
C THR A 60 18.74 13.42 -9.92
N PRO A 61 18.20 12.21 -9.71
CA PRO A 61 18.85 10.97 -10.14
C PRO A 61 18.85 10.81 -11.67
N SER A 62 19.83 10.05 -12.15
CA SER A 62 19.97 9.65 -13.56
C SER A 62 19.62 8.18 -13.74
N PHE A 63 18.97 7.86 -14.86
CA PHE A 63 18.47 6.53 -15.22
C PHE A 63 19.08 6.12 -16.55
N ALA A 64 19.72 4.94 -16.59
CA ALA A 64 20.17 4.36 -17.84
C ALA A 64 18.97 3.83 -18.65
N LEU A 65 19.00 4.04 -19.95
CA LEU A 65 18.03 3.46 -20.86
C LEU A 65 18.38 1.99 -21.12
N ALA A 66 17.39 1.11 -21.02
CA ALA A 66 17.54 -0.30 -21.33
C ALA A 66 17.17 -0.63 -22.77
N VAL A 67 16.27 0.18 -23.34
CA VAL A 67 15.72 0.02 -24.70
C VAL A 67 15.33 1.39 -25.22
N GLU A 68 15.47 1.58 -26.53
CA GLU A 68 15.06 2.79 -27.24
C GLU A 68 14.64 2.46 -28.67
N GLU A 69 13.71 3.24 -29.20
CA GLU A 69 13.20 3.10 -30.57
C GLU A 69 12.69 4.46 -31.03
N LEU A 70 13.17 4.94 -32.17
CA LEU A 70 12.68 6.15 -32.82
C LEU A 70 12.23 5.79 -34.23
N THR A 71 11.04 6.23 -34.63
CA THR A 71 10.61 6.07 -36.03
C THR A 71 11.53 6.81 -36.98
N ALA A 72 11.75 6.22 -38.15
CA ALA A 72 12.54 6.86 -39.20
C ALA A 72 11.99 8.27 -39.55
N PRO A 73 12.86 9.22 -39.91
CA PRO A 73 12.43 10.55 -40.35
C PRO A 73 11.39 10.47 -41.48
N GLY A 74 10.27 11.16 -41.33
CA GLY A 74 9.17 11.18 -42.31
C GLY A 74 8.15 10.03 -42.21
N ALA A 75 8.30 9.12 -41.24
CA ALA A 75 7.25 8.14 -40.94
C ALA A 75 6.09 8.80 -40.18
N GLU A 76 4.85 8.47 -40.60
CA GLU A 76 3.63 8.96 -39.97
C GLU A 76 2.82 7.77 -39.40
N PRO A 77 2.47 7.77 -38.10
CA PRO A 77 2.77 8.80 -37.11
C PRO A 77 4.19 8.69 -36.55
N ALA A 78 4.85 9.84 -36.36
CA ALA A 78 6.12 9.91 -35.65
C ALA A 78 5.97 9.45 -34.19
N ARG A 79 6.84 8.56 -33.74
CA ARG A 79 6.88 8.07 -32.35
C ARG A 79 8.30 7.83 -31.87
N ALA A 80 8.49 8.00 -30.57
CA ALA A 80 9.69 7.58 -29.87
C ALA A 80 9.30 6.72 -28.67
N MET A 81 10.13 5.75 -28.33
CA MET A 81 9.98 4.89 -27.16
C MET A 81 11.31 4.79 -26.45
N ALA A 82 11.27 4.87 -25.13
CA ALA A 82 12.40 4.53 -24.28
C ALA A 82 11.90 3.64 -23.14
N GLY A 83 12.79 2.85 -22.55
CA GLY A 83 12.46 2.01 -21.40
C GLY A 83 13.57 2.00 -20.35
N VAL A 84 13.13 1.92 -19.10
CA VAL A 84 13.99 1.90 -17.91
C VAL A 84 13.66 0.68 -17.09
N VAL A 85 14.68 -0.10 -16.71
CA VAL A 85 14.53 -1.23 -15.79
C VAL A 85 14.40 -0.69 -14.36
N LYS A 86 13.34 -1.08 -13.66
CA LYS A 86 13.10 -0.66 -12.29
C LYS A 86 14.09 -1.32 -11.32
N ASP A 87 14.93 -0.50 -10.72
CA ASP A 87 15.78 -0.90 -9.60
C ASP A 87 15.11 -0.55 -8.27
N ALA A 88 14.78 -1.55 -7.44
CA ALA A 88 14.09 -1.36 -6.17
C ALA A 88 15.05 -1.19 -4.98
N GLY A 89 16.37 -1.15 -5.23
CA GLY A 89 17.34 -1.13 -4.15
C GLY A 89 17.40 -2.51 -3.48
N ASP A 90 17.45 -2.51 -2.15
CA ASP A 90 17.38 -3.73 -1.33
C ASP A 90 15.95 -4.06 -0.86
N ASP A 91 14.93 -3.40 -1.42
CA ASP A 91 13.53 -3.71 -1.12
C ASP A 91 13.11 -5.00 -1.86
N PRO A 92 12.48 -5.99 -1.18
CA PRO A 92 11.93 -7.18 -1.84
C PRO A 92 10.62 -6.85 -2.59
N ASP A 93 10.71 -5.91 -3.54
CA ASP A 93 9.61 -5.40 -4.34
C ASP A 93 9.37 -6.32 -5.55
N VAL A 94 8.14 -6.82 -5.70
CA VAL A 94 7.73 -7.71 -6.81
C VAL A 94 7.91 -7.07 -8.19
N THR A 95 7.99 -5.75 -8.27
CA THR A 95 8.22 -5.00 -9.51
C THR A 95 9.70 -4.65 -9.75
N HIS A 96 10.62 -5.15 -8.92
CA HIS A 96 12.06 -5.04 -9.20
C HIS A 96 12.42 -5.79 -10.49
N GLY A 97 13.27 -5.20 -11.32
CA GLY A 97 13.67 -5.74 -12.61
C GLY A 97 12.64 -5.56 -13.72
N ALA A 98 11.44 -5.05 -13.42
CA ALA A 98 10.43 -4.79 -14.44
C ALA A 98 10.88 -3.68 -15.40
N LEU A 99 10.78 -3.94 -16.71
CA LEU A 99 11.08 -2.95 -17.74
C LEU A 99 9.86 -2.07 -17.98
N VAL A 100 9.97 -0.80 -17.59
CA VAL A 100 8.92 0.21 -17.78
C VAL A 100 9.23 0.98 -19.06
N ARG A 101 8.32 0.94 -20.03
CA ARG A 101 8.45 1.64 -21.32
C ARG A 101 7.48 2.81 -21.39
N ALA A 102 7.91 3.87 -22.06
CA ALA A 102 7.06 4.99 -22.43
C ALA A 102 7.16 5.22 -23.93
N THR A 103 6.05 5.10 -24.65
CA THR A 103 5.94 5.49 -26.05
C THR A 103 5.25 6.83 -26.15
N VAL A 104 5.93 7.80 -26.75
CA VAL A 104 5.46 9.17 -26.92
C VAL A 104 5.14 9.40 -28.40
N ARG A 105 3.92 9.90 -28.66
CA ARG A 105 3.42 10.25 -30.00
C ARG A 105 2.99 11.71 -29.99
N ALA A 106 3.33 12.43 -31.06
CA ALA A 106 2.89 13.81 -31.22
C ALA A 106 1.35 13.87 -31.35
N LEU A 107 0.73 14.87 -30.73
CA LEU A 107 -0.68 15.20 -30.90
C LEU A 107 -0.84 16.59 -31.50
N PRO A 108 -2.01 16.94 -32.05
CA PRO A 108 -2.31 18.29 -32.49
C PRO A 108 -2.13 19.31 -31.35
N ALA A 109 -1.73 20.53 -31.71
CA ALA A 109 -1.51 21.61 -30.75
C ALA A 109 -2.75 21.87 -29.86
N GLY A 110 -2.53 22.04 -28.56
CA GLY A 110 -3.58 22.24 -27.55
C GLY A 110 -4.20 20.97 -26.99
N SER A 111 -3.72 19.78 -27.37
CA SER A 111 -4.18 18.49 -26.81
C SER A 111 -3.68 18.26 -25.37
N GLY A 112 -2.56 18.89 -25.00
CA GLY A 112 -1.84 18.62 -23.77
C GLY A 112 -1.28 17.19 -23.71
N VAL A 113 -0.96 16.76 -22.49
CA VAL A 113 -0.43 15.42 -22.23
C VAL A 113 -1.57 14.45 -21.92
N VAL A 114 -1.80 13.52 -22.85
CA VAL A 114 -2.80 12.45 -22.75
C VAL A 114 -2.12 11.14 -22.35
N PHE A 115 -2.66 10.43 -21.37
CA PHE A 115 -2.10 9.16 -20.91
C PHE A 115 -2.84 7.96 -21.51
N ARG A 116 -2.09 6.93 -21.93
CA ARG A 116 -2.64 5.63 -22.35
C ARG A 116 -1.98 4.49 -21.57
N ALA A 117 -2.74 3.43 -21.35
CA ALA A 117 -2.21 2.16 -20.86
C ALA A 117 -1.81 1.30 -22.06
N GLY A 118 -0.52 1.00 -22.16
CA GLY A 118 -0.02 -0.07 -23.01
C GLY A 118 -0.02 -1.41 -22.27
N PRO A 119 0.51 -2.48 -22.89
CA PRO A 119 0.58 -3.81 -22.28
C PRO A 119 1.21 -3.79 -20.88
N GLY A 120 0.59 -4.50 -19.93
CA GLY A 120 1.09 -4.63 -18.57
C GLY A 120 0.89 -3.42 -17.66
N VAL A 121 0.24 -2.34 -18.12
CA VAL A 121 -0.31 -1.28 -17.26
C VAL A 121 -1.81 -1.48 -17.10
N GLY A 122 -2.28 -1.43 -15.85
CA GLY A 122 -3.67 -1.70 -15.55
C GLY A 122 -4.60 -0.56 -15.95
N THR A 123 -5.89 -0.88 -16.10
CA THR A 123 -6.98 0.08 -16.28
C THR A 123 -7.90 0.05 -15.06
N VAL A 124 -8.36 1.22 -14.62
CA VAL A 124 -9.27 1.35 -13.49
C VAL A 124 -10.67 0.93 -13.90
N THR A 125 -11.24 -0.05 -13.19
CA THR A 125 -12.57 -0.62 -13.46
C THR A 125 -13.56 -0.43 -12.31
N ARG A 126 -13.09 0.07 -11.16
CA ARG A 126 -13.91 0.36 -9.98
C ARG A 126 -13.71 1.80 -9.52
N PRO A 127 -14.75 2.46 -8.99
CA PRO A 127 -14.62 3.79 -8.40
C PRO A 127 -13.87 3.73 -7.05
N GLY A 128 -13.46 4.89 -6.54
CA GLY A 128 -12.81 5.04 -5.23
C GLY A 128 -11.28 5.16 -5.27
N LEU A 129 -10.68 4.93 -6.44
CA LEU A 129 -9.29 5.31 -6.70
C LEU A 129 -9.21 6.79 -7.07
N PRO A 130 -8.03 7.43 -6.96
CA PRO A 130 -7.81 8.83 -7.38
C PRO A 130 -7.77 8.99 -8.91
N LEU A 131 -8.30 8.01 -9.64
CA LEU A 131 -8.32 7.90 -11.09
C LEU A 131 -9.73 7.46 -11.47
N ASP A 132 -10.27 8.03 -12.54
CA ASP A 132 -11.62 7.71 -13.02
C ASP A 132 -11.69 6.30 -13.62
N VAL A 133 -12.89 5.72 -13.65
CA VAL A 133 -13.11 4.43 -14.32
C VAL A 133 -12.84 4.58 -15.82
N GLY A 134 -12.07 3.64 -16.38
CA GLY A 134 -11.58 3.66 -17.75
C GLY A 134 -10.20 4.31 -17.92
N GLU A 135 -9.69 5.00 -16.91
CA GLU A 135 -8.36 5.63 -16.98
C GLU A 135 -7.23 4.61 -16.80
N PRO A 136 -6.06 4.85 -17.45
CA PRO A 136 -4.86 4.07 -17.18
C PRO A 136 -4.40 4.28 -15.74
N ALA A 137 -3.93 3.20 -15.09
CA ALA A 137 -3.48 3.15 -13.70
C ALA A 137 -2.14 3.88 -13.44
N VAL A 138 -1.98 5.06 -14.02
CA VAL A 138 -0.90 6.02 -13.77
C VAL A 138 -1.40 7.00 -12.73
N ASN A 139 -0.92 6.89 -11.50
CA ASN A 139 -1.41 7.68 -10.37
C ASN A 139 -1.11 9.19 -10.51
N PRO A 140 -1.80 10.06 -9.75
CA PRO A 140 -1.68 11.51 -9.89
C PRO A 140 -0.25 12.06 -9.82
N VAL A 141 0.56 11.62 -8.84
CA VAL A 141 1.95 12.11 -8.70
C VAL A 141 2.83 11.70 -9.89
N PRO A 142 2.84 10.44 -10.35
CA PRO A 142 3.49 10.08 -11.62
C PRO A 142 2.99 10.87 -12.84
N ARG A 143 1.68 11.11 -12.97
CA ARG A 143 1.15 11.95 -14.06
C ARG A 143 1.70 13.37 -14.00
N GLN A 144 1.74 13.95 -12.81
CA GLN A 144 2.32 15.29 -12.58
C GLN A 144 3.80 15.31 -12.95
N MET A 145 4.59 14.36 -12.45
CA MET A 145 6.01 14.26 -12.75
C MET A 145 6.25 14.16 -14.26
N ILE A 146 5.53 13.28 -14.96
CA ILE A 146 5.64 13.15 -16.41
C ILE A 146 5.31 14.48 -17.11
N ARG A 147 4.19 15.13 -16.77
CA ARG A 147 3.81 16.42 -17.36
C ARG A 147 4.86 17.50 -17.16
N GLU A 148 5.41 17.63 -15.96
CA GLU A 148 6.44 18.63 -15.64
C GLU A 148 7.71 18.41 -16.48
N HIS A 149 8.16 17.15 -16.62
CA HIS A 149 9.36 16.83 -17.40
C HIS A 149 9.14 17.02 -18.89
N LEU A 150 7.98 16.62 -19.42
CA LEU A 150 7.65 16.85 -20.82
C LEU A 150 7.52 18.35 -21.12
N THR A 151 6.97 19.15 -20.21
CA THR A 151 6.92 20.60 -20.35
C THR A 151 8.33 21.20 -20.42
N ALA A 152 9.24 20.79 -19.51
CA ALA A 152 10.62 21.27 -19.52
C ALA A 152 11.37 20.87 -20.81
N VAL A 153 11.11 19.68 -21.36
CA VAL A 153 11.64 19.25 -22.66
C VAL A 153 11.05 20.09 -23.79
N ALA A 154 9.74 20.34 -23.81
CA ALA A 154 9.09 21.19 -24.81
C ALA A 154 9.67 22.61 -24.81
N GLU A 155 9.85 23.23 -23.65
CA GLU A 155 10.45 24.57 -23.51
C GLU A 155 11.89 24.61 -24.02
N ARG A 156 12.67 23.56 -23.75
CA ARG A 156 14.08 23.46 -24.15
C ARG A 156 14.26 23.36 -25.67
N TYR A 157 13.39 22.62 -26.36
CA TYR A 157 13.54 22.32 -27.79
C TYR A 157 12.60 23.13 -28.70
N GLY A 158 11.44 23.57 -28.20
CA GLY A 158 10.42 24.29 -28.94
C GLY A 158 10.40 25.81 -28.73
N GLY A 159 11.19 26.34 -27.78
CA GLY A 159 11.23 27.76 -27.45
C GLY A 159 10.14 28.23 -26.47
N GLY A 160 10.16 29.52 -26.11
CA GLY A 160 9.26 30.09 -25.10
C GLY A 160 7.79 30.05 -25.52
N GLY A 161 7.02 29.12 -24.96
CA GLY A 161 5.59 28.93 -25.23
C GLY A 161 5.23 27.58 -25.87
N ALA A 162 6.22 26.72 -26.14
CA ALA A 162 5.95 25.35 -26.62
C ALA A 162 5.28 24.50 -25.53
N ALA A 163 4.12 23.93 -25.85
CA ALA A 163 3.41 23.01 -24.98
C ALA A 163 3.72 21.56 -25.34
N ALA A 164 3.72 20.68 -24.33
CA ALA A 164 3.79 19.25 -24.56
C ALA A 164 2.41 18.71 -24.99
N ASP A 165 2.17 18.74 -26.31
CA ASP A 165 0.98 18.15 -26.95
C ASP A 165 1.29 16.74 -27.43
N VAL A 166 1.17 15.76 -26.52
CA VAL A 166 1.60 14.38 -26.77
C VAL A 166 0.71 13.35 -26.10
N GLU A 167 0.62 12.19 -26.75
CA GLU A 167 0.12 10.97 -26.13
C GLU A 167 1.30 10.21 -25.52
N VAL A 168 1.16 9.85 -24.25
CA VAL A 168 2.14 9.06 -23.50
C VAL A 168 1.51 7.73 -23.14
N GLU A 169 1.90 6.70 -23.87
CA GLU A 169 1.54 5.31 -23.59
C GLU A 169 2.59 4.68 -22.69
N ILE A 170 2.19 4.27 -21.48
CA ILE A 170 3.09 3.55 -20.56
C ILE A 170 2.77 2.06 -20.61
N SER A 171 3.81 1.24 -20.75
CA SER A 171 3.72 -0.22 -20.69
C SER A 171 4.77 -0.80 -19.74
N VAL A 172 4.52 -2.01 -19.25
CA VAL A 172 5.46 -2.74 -18.39
C VAL A 172 5.56 -4.18 -18.90
N ASP A 173 6.76 -4.60 -19.26
CA ASP A 173 6.99 -5.97 -19.73
C ASP A 173 6.60 -6.96 -18.60
N HIS A 174 5.82 -7.98 -18.95
CA HIS A 174 5.23 -8.95 -18.01
C HIS A 174 4.33 -8.32 -16.91
N GLY A 175 3.91 -7.07 -17.06
CA GLY A 175 3.17 -6.34 -16.03
C GLY A 175 1.83 -6.99 -15.64
N GLU A 176 1.14 -7.67 -16.56
CA GLU A 176 -0.09 -8.39 -16.23
C GLU A 176 0.18 -9.57 -15.28
N GLU A 177 1.23 -10.35 -15.54
CA GLU A 177 1.63 -11.48 -14.71
C GLU A 177 2.07 -11.02 -13.33
N ILE A 178 2.92 -9.99 -13.26
CA ILE A 178 3.39 -9.40 -12.00
C ILE A 178 2.19 -8.88 -11.20
N ALA A 179 1.23 -8.22 -11.85
CA ALA A 179 0.05 -7.64 -11.19
C ALA A 179 -0.84 -8.68 -10.48
N ARG A 180 -0.86 -9.94 -10.92
CA ARG A 180 -1.62 -11.02 -10.25
C ARG A 180 -1.12 -11.31 -8.84
N SER A 181 0.15 -11.01 -8.58
CA SER A 181 0.78 -11.11 -7.26
C SER A 181 0.69 -9.80 -6.46
N THR A 182 -0.15 -8.86 -6.90
CA THR A 182 -0.36 -7.57 -6.23
C THR A 182 -1.81 -7.39 -5.79
N TRP A 183 -2.06 -6.30 -5.08
CA TRP A 183 -3.41 -5.88 -4.69
C TRP A 183 -4.23 -5.23 -5.81
N ASN A 184 -3.66 -5.02 -7.00
CA ASN A 184 -4.33 -4.34 -8.10
C ASN A 184 -5.69 -4.97 -8.50
N PRO A 185 -5.81 -6.30 -8.69
CA PRO A 185 -7.10 -6.90 -9.08
C PRO A 185 -8.21 -6.61 -8.06
N ARG A 186 -7.87 -6.65 -6.76
CA ARG A 186 -8.80 -6.34 -5.66
C ARG A 186 -9.26 -4.89 -5.66
N LEU A 187 -8.36 -3.97 -6.00
CA LEU A 187 -8.67 -2.55 -6.14
C LEU A 187 -9.43 -2.22 -7.44
N GLY A 188 -9.72 -3.21 -8.28
CA GLY A 188 -10.36 -3.00 -9.58
C GLY A 188 -9.40 -2.47 -10.64
N ILE A 189 -8.11 -2.74 -10.53
CA ILE A 189 -7.10 -2.40 -11.54
C ILE A 189 -6.78 -3.68 -12.30
N LEU A 190 -7.27 -3.77 -13.54
CA LEU A 190 -7.19 -4.99 -14.36
C LEU A 190 -6.24 -4.81 -15.55
N GLY A 191 -5.63 -5.90 -16.01
CA GLY A 191 -4.74 -5.91 -17.18
C GLY A 191 -3.28 -5.50 -16.92
N GLY A 192 -2.93 -5.12 -15.68
CA GLY A 192 -1.54 -4.75 -15.39
C GLY A 192 -1.27 -4.05 -14.07
N LEU A 193 -0.04 -3.56 -13.96
CA LEU A 193 0.50 -2.84 -12.81
C LEU A 193 -0.01 -1.40 -12.75
N SER A 194 0.09 -0.83 -11.54
CA SER A 194 -0.10 0.60 -11.34
C SER A 194 1.25 1.31 -11.47
N ILE A 195 1.29 2.40 -12.21
CA ILE A 195 2.43 3.32 -12.20
C ILE A 195 2.24 4.25 -11.01
N LEU A 196 3.05 4.09 -9.98
CA LEU A 196 2.85 4.69 -8.67
C LEU A 196 4.19 5.12 -8.05
N GLY A 197 4.09 5.97 -7.03
CA GLY A 197 5.24 6.53 -6.33
C GLY A 197 5.01 8.00 -6.01
N THR A 198 4.93 8.35 -4.72
CA THR A 198 4.68 9.74 -4.31
C THR A 198 5.97 10.55 -4.18
N THR A 199 7.12 9.89 -4.04
CA THR A 199 8.42 10.55 -3.84
C THR A 199 9.45 10.19 -4.90
N GLY A 200 9.12 9.31 -5.85
CA GLY A 200 10.08 8.74 -6.80
C GLY A 200 11.00 7.66 -6.22
N ILE A 201 11.14 7.59 -4.89
CA ILE A 201 12.08 6.71 -4.16
C ILE A 201 11.35 5.55 -3.47
N VAL A 202 11.89 4.34 -3.60
CA VAL A 202 11.56 3.15 -2.81
C VAL A 202 12.52 3.05 -1.64
N VAL A 203 12.00 2.89 -0.43
CA VAL A 203 12.80 2.69 0.79
C VAL A 203 12.64 1.25 1.24
N PRO A 204 13.72 0.48 1.35
CA PRO A 204 13.66 -0.93 1.74
C PRO A 204 12.90 -1.19 3.02
N TYR A 205 12.05 -2.22 2.98
CA TYR A 205 11.20 -2.69 4.08
C TYR A 205 10.29 -1.58 4.63
N SER A 206 9.98 -0.56 3.82
CA SER A 206 9.05 0.49 4.22
C SER A 206 7.62 0.00 4.14
N CYS A 207 6.90 0.11 5.26
CA CYS A 207 5.47 -0.20 5.32
C CYS A 207 4.58 0.76 4.52
N SER A 208 5.15 1.79 3.87
CA SER A 208 4.36 2.86 3.24
C SER A 208 3.53 2.38 2.04
N ALA A 209 4.06 1.49 1.20
CA ALA A 209 3.30 0.91 0.08
C ALA A 209 2.12 0.06 0.59
N TRP A 210 2.33 -0.73 1.64
CA TRP A 210 1.29 -1.55 2.27
C TRP A 210 0.19 -0.67 2.88
N ILE A 211 0.56 0.36 3.63
CA ILE A 211 -0.38 1.31 4.24
C ILE A 211 -1.21 2.02 3.16
N ASP A 212 -0.60 2.42 2.05
CA ASP A 212 -1.34 3.05 0.95
C ASP A 212 -2.29 2.06 0.26
N SER A 213 -1.96 0.77 0.18
CA SER A 213 -2.88 -0.27 -0.28
C SER A 213 -4.10 -0.40 0.64
N ILE A 214 -3.91 -0.40 1.96
CA ILE A 214 -5.00 -0.41 2.95
C ILE A 214 -5.94 0.78 2.74
N ARG A 215 -5.38 1.99 2.56
CA ARG A 215 -6.16 3.21 2.34
C ARG A 215 -7.03 3.11 1.09
N ARG A 216 -6.43 2.70 -0.02
CA ARG A 216 -7.14 2.48 -1.29
C ARG A 216 -8.21 1.40 -1.16
N GLY A 217 -7.94 0.32 -0.42
CA GLY A 217 -8.93 -0.71 -0.14
C GLY A 217 -10.18 -0.16 0.56
N VAL A 218 -9.99 0.71 1.56
CA VAL A 218 -11.12 1.39 2.24
C VAL A 218 -11.87 2.30 1.29
N ASP A 219 -11.16 3.08 0.45
CA ASP A 219 -11.83 4.01 -0.46
C ASP A 219 -12.61 3.30 -1.57
N VAL A 220 -12.06 2.21 -2.12
CA VAL A 220 -12.75 1.33 -3.09
C VAL A 220 -13.97 0.69 -2.45
N ALA A 221 -13.85 0.15 -1.23
CA ALA A 221 -14.97 -0.44 -0.51
C ALA A 221 -16.10 0.59 -0.30
N ARG A 222 -15.76 1.80 0.13
CA ARG A 222 -16.73 2.89 0.33
C ARG A 222 -17.38 3.33 -0.98
N ALA A 223 -16.61 3.48 -2.04
CA ALA A 223 -17.12 3.87 -3.36
C ALA A 223 -18.01 2.78 -3.98
N ALA A 224 -17.75 1.50 -3.68
CA ALA A 224 -18.60 0.37 -4.03
C ALA A 224 -19.84 0.22 -3.12
N GLY A 225 -20.07 1.15 -2.17
CA GLY A 225 -21.21 1.13 -1.26
C GLY A 225 -21.13 0.05 -0.17
N ARG A 226 -19.92 -0.46 0.13
CA ARG A 226 -19.73 -1.46 1.19
C ARG A 226 -19.86 -0.79 2.56
N ARG A 227 -20.83 -1.27 3.34
CA ARG A 227 -21.11 -0.80 4.71
C ARG A 227 -20.33 -1.60 5.76
N HIS A 228 -19.91 -2.82 5.42
CA HIS A 228 -19.16 -3.71 6.29
C HIS A 228 -17.86 -4.10 5.59
N VAL A 229 -16.73 -3.84 6.24
CA VAL A 229 -15.40 -4.24 5.78
C VAL A 229 -14.69 -5.08 6.84
N ALA A 230 -13.73 -5.91 6.42
CA ALA A 230 -12.92 -6.72 7.34
C ALA A 230 -11.41 -6.44 7.20
N GLY A 231 -10.78 -6.01 8.30
CA GLY A 231 -9.32 -5.93 8.42
C GLY A 231 -8.75 -7.27 8.86
N CYS A 232 -8.07 -7.96 7.94
CA CYS A 232 -7.57 -9.31 8.15
C CYS A 232 -6.06 -9.34 8.27
N THR A 233 -5.52 -10.12 9.21
CA THR A 233 -4.06 -10.24 9.42
C THR A 233 -3.34 -11.14 8.42
N GLY A 234 -4.07 -11.76 7.49
CA GLY A 234 -3.59 -12.70 6.48
C GLY A 234 -4.71 -13.59 5.90
N SER A 235 -4.33 -14.49 4.99
CA SER A 235 -5.26 -15.29 4.18
C SER A 235 -6.18 -16.23 4.98
N THR A 236 -5.71 -16.83 6.08
CA THR A 236 -6.56 -17.65 6.95
C THR A 236 -7.66 -16.81 7.61
N SER A 237 -7.32 -15.64 8.14
CA SER A 237 -8.31 -14.71 8.70
C SER A 237 -9.28 -14.16 7.66
N GLU A 238 -8.83 -13.92 6.42
CA GLU A 238 -9.71 -13.54 5.32
C GLU A 238 -10.76 -14.62 5.05
N LYS A 239 -10.33 -15.88 4.89
CA LYS A 239 -11.25 -17.01 4.63
C LYS A 239 -12.30 -17.15 5.74
N VAL A 240 -11.89 -17.01 6.99
CA VAL A 240 -12.81 -17.08 8.14
C VAL A 240 -13.79 -15.90 8.13
N ALA A 241 -13.32 -14.68 7.88
CA ALA A 241 -14.19 -13.50 7.79
C ALA A 241 -15.22 -13.63 6.66
N VAL A 242 -14.80 -14.11 5.48
CA VAL A 242 -15.70 -14.40 4.35
C VAL A 242 -16.72 -15.47 4.71
N ALA A 243 -16.30 -16.57 5.33
CA ALA A 243 -17.22 -17.65 5.71
C ALA A 243 -18.28 -17.20 6.72
N LEU A 244 -17.93 -16.29 7.64
CA LEU A 244 -18.82 -15.83 8.70
C LEU A 244 -19.73 -14.67 8.32
N HIS A 245 -19.26 -13.80 7.42
CA HIS A 245 -19.96 -12.55 7.08
C HIS A 245 -20.37 -12.45 5.62
N HIS A 246 -20.03 -13.44 4.79
CA HIS A 246 -20.29 -13.45 3.35
C HIS A 246 -19.79 -12.18 2.64
N LEU A 247 -18.65 -11.65 3.10
CA LEU A 247 -18.10 -10.42 2.58
C LEU A 247 -17.56 -10.63 1.15
N PRO A 248 -17.86 -9.70 0.22
CA PRO A 248 -17.25 -9.69 -1.09
C PRO A 248 -15.76 -9.32 -1.00
N GLU A 249 -14.99 -9.65 -2.02
CA GLU A 249 -13.53 -9.44 -2.04
C GLU A 249 -13.14 -7.96 -1.87
N ASP A 250 -13.94 -7.04 -2.41
CA ASP A 250 -13.74 -5.58 -2.32
C ASP A 250 -14.10 -5.00 -0.94
N ALA A 251 -14.57 -5.82 0.01
CA ALA A 251 -14.77 -5.46 1.41
C ALA A 251 -13.67 -6.03 2.34
N LEU A 252 -12.76 -6.84 1.82
CA LEU A 252 -11.63 -7.38 2.57
C LEU A 252 -10.45 -6.42 2.49
N LEU A 253 -9.82 -6.13 3.62
CA LEU A 253 -8.64 -5.28 3.75
C LEU A 253 -7.48 -6.15 4.24
N ASP A 254 -6.39 -6.21 3.49
CA ASP A 254 -5.15 -6.88 3.92
C ASP A 254 -4.42 -5.96 4.91
N MET A 255 -4.89 -6.02 6.15
CA MET A 255 -4.35 -5.25 7.26
C MET A 255 -2.94 -5.70 7.61
N GLY A 256 -2.60 -6.99 7.38
CA GLY A 256 -1.37 -7.60 7.85
C GLY A 256 -1.19 -7.36 9.36
N ASP A 257 -0.09 -6.71 9.74
CA ASP A 257 0.18 -6.33 11.12
C ASP A 257 -0.18 -4.86 11.45
N PHE A 258 -0.70 -4.09 10.48
CA PHE A 258 -0.91 -2.64 10.59
C PHE A 258 -2.34 -2.28 11.01
N ALA A 259 -2.80 -2.79 12.16
CA ALA A 259 -4.13 -2.44 12.70
C ALA A 259 -4.33 -0.92 12.84
N GLY A 260 -3.29 -0.20 13.26
CA GLY A 260 -3.31 1.25 13.34
C GLY A 260 -3.54 1.96 12.01
N ALA A 261 -3.08 1.39 10.89
CA ALA A 261 -3.29 1.98 9.57
C ALA A 261 -4.77 1.93 9.17
N VAL A 262 -5.41 0.78 9.37
CA VAL A 262 -6.86 0.59 9.14
C VAL A 262 -7.66 1.52 10.05
N LEU A 263 -7.44 1.44 11.37
CA LEU A 263 -8.23 2.18 12.36
C LEU A 263 -8.12 3.69 12.18
N LYS A 264 -6.90 4.22 11.99
CA LYS A 264 -6.70 5.67 11.81
C LYS A 264 -7.30 6.18 10.50
N TYR A 265 -7.34 5.35 9.46
CA TYR A 265 -7.92 5.73 8.18
C TYR A 265 -9.45 5.69 8.20
N ILE A 266 -10.03 4.59 8.69
CA ILE A 266 -11.48 4.43 8.86
C ILE A 266 -12.05 5.51 9.80
N ARG A 267 -11.31 5.94 10.83
CA ARG A 267 -11.75 7.08 11.66
C ARG A 267 -12.07 8.33 10.84
N ARG A 268 -11.30 8.61 9.80
CA ARG A 268 -11.49 9.78 8.92
C ARG A 268 -12.43 9.50 7.76
N HIS A 269 -12.59 8.22 7.41
CA HIS A 269 -13.41 7.74 6.29
C HIS A 269 -14.29 6.59 6.80
N PRO A 270 -15.33 6.90 7.60
CA PRO A 270 -16.09 5.88 8.30
C PRO A 270 -16.85 4.97 7.34
N VAL A 271 -17.07 3.75 7.84
CA VAL A 271 -17.92 2.68 7.30
C VAL A 271 -18.79 2.19 8.45
N ASP A 272 -20.01 1.71 8.19
CA ASP A 272 -20.95 1.34 9.25
C ASP A 272 -20.38 0.27 10.20
N ARG A 273 -19.62 -0.70 9.66
CA ARG A 273 -19.05 -1.82 10.42
C ARG A 273 -17.64 -2.22 9.97
N LEU A 274 -16.76 -2.46 10.94
CA LEU A 274 -15.42 -3.01 10.77
C LEU A 274 -15.26 -4.29 11.60
N THR A 275 -15.01 -5.41 10.93
CA THR A 275 -14.53 -6.63 11.59
C THR A 275 -13.01 -6.66 11.58
N ILE A 276 -12.37 -6.89 12.73
CA ILE A 276 -10.94 -7.21 12.78
C ILE A 276 -10.80 -8.71 13.00
N CYS A 277 -10.24 -9.40 12.01
CA CYS A 277 -10.06 -10.86 12.05
C CYS A 277 -8.56 -11.20 12.06
N GLY A 278 -8.12 -12.00 13.04
CA GLY A 278 -6.72 -12.34 13.14
C GLY A 278 -6.38 -13.44 14.11
N GLY A 279 -5.13 -13.90 14.02
CA GLY A 279 -4.61 -14.91 14.93
C GLY A 279 -4.60 -14.41 16.39
N PHE A 280 -4.89 -15.30 17.34
CA PHE A 280 -4.95 -14.98 18.77
C PHE A 280 -3.76 -14.14 19.27
N ALA A 281 -2.54 -14.50 18.89
CA ALA A 281 -1.32 -13.78 19.31
C ALA A 281 -1.21 -12.35 18.74
N LYS A 282 -1.78 -12.08 17.56
CA LYS A 282 -1.80 -10.72 17.00
C LYS A 282 -2.88 -9.89 17.69
N LEU A 283 -4.06 -10.48 17.92
CA LEU A 283 -5.16 -9.77 18.56
C LEU A 283 -4.95 -9.55 20.06
N SER A 284 -4.18 -10.40 20.75
CA SER A 284 -3.76 -10.12 22.13
C SER A 284 -2.86 -8.88 22.22
N LYS A 285 -2.02 -8.61 21.22
CA LYS A 285 -1.22 -7.38 21.15
C LYS A 285 -2.11 -6.15 20.93
N LEU A 286 -3.13 -6.29 20.08
CA LEU A 286 -4.12 -5.22 19.88
C LEU A 286 -4.92 -4.96 21.15
N ALA A 287 -5.32 -6.01 21.87
CA ALA A 287 -5.95 -5.92 23.18
C ALA A 287 -5.07 -5.20 24.22
N ALA A 288 -3.75 -5.38 24.15
CA ALA A 288 -2.78 -4.63 24.95
C ALA A 288 -2.52 -3.19 24.44
N GLY A 289 -3.21 -2.74 23.39
CA GLY A 289 -3.13 -1.39 22.85
C GLY A 289 -2.07 -1.18 21.76
N HIS A 290 -1.37 -2.24 21.32
CA HIS A 290 -0.41 -2.12 20.21
C HIS A 290 -1.13 -2.00 18.87
N LEU A 291 -0.73 -1.01 18.08
CA LEU A 291 -1.30 -0.74 16.75
C LEU A 291 -0.49 -1.34 15.60
N ASP A 292 0.72 -1.82 15.91
CA ASP A 292 1.57 -2.61 15.02
C ASP A 292 1.77 -3.97 15.69
N LEU A 293 1.27 -5.01 15.05
CA LEU A 293 1.17 -6.37 15.59
C LEU A 293 2.40 -7.22 15.25
N HIS A 294 3.38 -6.66 14.53
CA HIS A 294 4.58 -7.36 14.12
C HIS A 294 5.44 -7.72 15.34
N SER A 295 6.02 -8.92 15.37
CA SER A 295 6.81 -9.42 16.50
C SER A 295 8.01 -8.51 16.84
N ALA A 296 8.66 -7.93 15.85
CA ALA A 296 9.76 -6.98 16.09
C ALA A 296 9.32 -5.67 16.78
N ARG A 297 8.02 -5.36 16.82
CA ARG A 297 7.47 -4.11 17.38
C ARG A 297 6.69 -4.33 18.67
N SER A 298 6.07 -5.49 18.82
CA SER A 298 5.26 -5.85 19.97
C SER A 298 5.34 -7.34 20.24
N GLN A 299 5.33 -7.70 21.53
CA GLN A 299 5.36 -9.07 22.00
C GLN A 299 4.03 -9.42 22.67
N VAL A 300 3.72 -10.71 22.77
CA VAL A 300 2.55 -11.15 23.54
C VAL A 300 2.85 -10.94 25.01
N ASP A 301 2.07 -10.08 25.67
CA ASP A 301 2.17 -9.85 27.10
C ASP A 301 1.42 -10.95 27.86
N LYS A 302 2.18 -11.83 28.50
CA LYS A 302 1.64 -12.96 29.26
C LYS A 302 1.04 -12.55 30.60
N GLY A 303 1.58 -11.50 31.22
CA GLY A 303 0.99 -10.94 32.45
C GLY A 303 -0.38 -10.33 32.16
N PHE A 304 -0.49 -9.63 31.04
CA PHE A 304 -1.78 -9.14 30.55
C PHE A 304 -2.78 -10.27 30.24
N LEU A 305 -2.34 -11.35 29.57
CA LEU A 305 -3.20 -12.52 29.34
C LEU A 305 -3.63 -13.20 30.64
N ALA A 306 -2.76 -13.29 31.64
CA ALA A 306 -3.07 -13.85 32.95
C ALA A 306 -4.13 -13.00 33.68
N GLU A 307 -4.01 -11.67 33.61
CA GLU A 307 -5.01 -10.76 34.18
C GLU A 307 -6.37 -10.88 33.47
N LEU A 308 -6.38 -11.01 32.14
CA LEU A 308 -7.61 -11.30 31.40
C LEU A 308 -8.20 -12.66 31.81
N ALA A 309 -7.38 -13.70 31.96
CA ALA A 309 -7.85 -15.01 32.42
C ALA A 309 -8.47 -14.93 33.82
N ARG A 310 -7.83 -14.22 34.76
CA ARG A 310 -8.33 -13.97 36.12
C ARG A 310 -9.71 -13.28 36.08
N ARG A 311 -9.86 -12.23 35.27
CA ARG A 311 -11.16 -11.56 35.05
C ARG A 311 -12.22 -12.49 34.44
N GLY A 312 -11.78 -13.51 33.70
CA GLY A 312 -12.62 -14.56 33.13
C GLY A 312 -12.98 -15.69 34.08
N GLY A 313 -12.56 -15.64 35.35
CA GLY A 313 -12.84 -16.67 36.34
C GLY A 313 -11.74 -17.71 36.51
N ALA A 314 -10.53 -17.48 36.00
CA ALA A 314 -9.38 -18.32 36.33
C ALA A 314 -9.04 -18.23 37.81
N ASP A 315 -8.76 -19.38 38.44
CA ASP A 315 -8.18 -19.43 39.78
C ASP A 315 -6.71 -18.99 39.78
N GLU A 316 -6.12 -18.90 40.96
CA GLU A 316 -4.74 -18.45 41.14
C GLU A 316 -3.74 -19.38 40.43
N ALA A 317 -3.96 -20.70 40.53
CA ALA A 317 -3.11 -21.70 39.90
C ALA A 317 -3.12 -21.59 38.36
N LEU A 318 -4.30 -21.43 37.75
CA LEU A 318 -4.43 -21.24 36.30
C LEU A 318 -3.85 -19.90 35.86
N THR A 319 -4.06 -18.84 36.65
CA THR A 319 -3.51 -17.51 36.36
C THR A 319 -1.97 -17.56 36.30
N ASP A 320 -1.34 -18.21 37.28
CA ASP A 320 0.11 -18.39 37.32
C ASP A 320 0.60 -19.26 36.15
N ALA A 321 -0.13 -20.33 35.82
CA ALA A 321 0.20 -21.18 34.67
C ALA A 321 0.14 -20.40 33.34
N VAL A 322 -0.84 -19.50 33.18
CA VAL A 322 -0.96 -18.62 32.00
C VAL A 322 0.21 -17.63 31.93
N ALA A 323 0.59 -17.01 33.04
CA ALA A 323 1.75 -16.09 33.10
C ALA A 323 3.07 -16.81 32.75
N GLY A 324 3.20 -18.06 33.21
CA GLY A 324 4.34 -18.95 32.96
C GLY A 324 4.38 -19.57 31.56
N ALA A 325 3.31 -19.49 30.77
CA ALA A 325 3.23 -20.16 29.48
C ALA A 325 4.31 -19.70 28.49
N ASN A 326 4.79 -20.59 27.63
CA ASN A 326 5.81 -20.27 26.61
C ASN A 326 5.23 -19.51 25.41
N THR A 327 3.94 -19.68 25.12
CA THR A 327 3.28 -19.04 23.97
C THR A 327 1.87 -18.60 24.34
N GLY A 328 1.34 -17.60 23.63
CA GLY A 328 -0.07 -17.21 23.78
C GLY A 328 -1.04 -18.34 23.44
N LEU A 329 -0.69 -19.24 22.53
CA LEU A 329 -1.53 -20.41 22.22
C LEU A 329 -1.58 -21.38 23.40
N ALA A 330 -0.46 -21.61 24.09
CA ALA A 330 -0.44 -22.44 25.30
C ALA A 330 -1.32 -21.83 26.40
N ALA A 331 -1.26 -20.52 26.61
CA ALA A 331 -2.15 -19.81 27.54
C ALA A 331 -3.64 -20.01 27.18
N LEU A 332 -3.98 -19.88 25.90
CA LEU A 332 -5.35 -20.11 25.41
C LEU A 332 -5.81 -21.55 25.64
N GLN A 333 -4.94 -22.54 25.40
CA GLN A 333 -5.25 -23.95 25.62
C GLN A 333 -5.47 -24.27 27.12
N LEU A 334 -4.64 -23.72 28.01
CA LEU A 334 -4.81 -23.85 29.45
C LEU A 334 -6.17 -23.30 29.91
N CYS A 335 -6.53 -22.09 29.47
CA CYS A 335 -7.82 -21.49 29.79
C CYS A 335 -9.00 -22.29 29.22
N ALA A 336 -8.90 -22.76 27.97
CA ALA A 336 -9.94 -23.58 27.35
C ALA A 336 -10.18 -24.89 28.12
N ALA A 337 -9.13 -25.56 28.59
CA ALA A 337 -9.23 -26.79 29.39
C ALA A 337 -9.93 -26.56 30.75
N ALA A 338 -9.85 -25.33 31.29
CA ALA A 338 -10.49 -24.93 32.53
C ALA A 338 -11.84 -24.22 32.33
N GLY A 339 -12.35 -24.12 31.10
CA GLY A 339 -13.61 -23.43 30.80
C GLY A 339 -13.56 -21.90 30.89
N VAL A 340 -12.37 -21.30 30.92
CA VAL A 340 -12.18 -19.83 30.95
C VAL A 340 -12.15 -19.29 29.52
N PRO A 341 -13.02 -18.33 29.14
CA PRO A 341 -13.17 -17.87 27.76
C PRO A 341 -12.12 -16.80 27.38
N LEU A 342 -10.82 -17.13 27.52
CA LEU A 342 -9.73 -16.17 27.28
C LEU A 342 -9.75 -15.57 25.87
N GLY A 343 -10.13 -16.36 24.86
CA GLY A 343 -10.25 -15.87 23.48
C GLY A 343 -11.28 -14.76 23.31
N ASP A 344 -12.46 -14.90 23.92
CA ASP A 344 -13.52 -13.89 23.88
C ASP A 344 -13.12 -12.63 24.64
N LEU A 345 -12.43 -12.79 25.78
CA LEU A 345 -11.92 -11.66 26.57
C LEU A 345 -10.86 -10.87 25.80
N VAL A 346 -9.97 -11.55 25.09
CA VAL A 346 -9.01 -10.91 24.18
C VAL A 346 -9.74 -10.19 23.04
N ALA A 347 -10.72 -10.83 22.39
CA ALA A 347 -11.48 -10.22 21.31
C ALA A 347 -12.21 -8.95 21.80
N ALA A 348 -12.85 -9.01 22.97
CA ALA A 348 -13.58 -7.88 23.54
C ALA A 348 -12.64 -6.72 23.88
N THR A 349 -11.49 -7.03 24.49
CA THR A 349 -10.51 -6.00 24.85
C THR A 349 -9.84 -5.39 23.61
N ALA A 350 -9.58 -6.18 22.56
CA ALA A 350 -9.08 -5.68 21.28
C ALA A 350 -10.09 -4.78 20.55
N ARG A 351 -11.40 -5.11 20.64
CA ARG A 351 -12.47 -4.26 20.13
C ARG A 351 -12.48 -2.93 20.86
N ASP A 352 -12.42 -2.94 22.18
CA ASP A 352 -12.46 -1.73 22.99
C ASP A 352 -11.22 -0.85 22.75
N ALA A 353 -10.04 -1.45 22.60
CA ALA A 353 -8.82 -0.74 22.17
C ALA A 353 -8.98 -0.12 20.78
N SER A 354 -9.63 -0.82 19.85
CA SER A 354 -9.93 -0.30 18.51
C SER A 354 -10.88 0.90 18.54
N LEU A 355 -11.94 0.82 19.34
CA LEU A 355 -12.90 1.91 19.55
C LEU A 355 -12.22 3.15 20.16
N ALA A 356 -11.28 2.96 21.10
CA ALA A 356 -10.49 4.06 21.65
C ALA A 356 -9.67 4.80 20.58
N VAL A 357 -9.12 4.08 19.58
CA VAL A 357 -8.40 4.70 18.45
C VAL A 357 -9.35 5.46 17.52
N LEU A 358 -10.56 4.92 17.33
CA LEU A 358 -11.62 5.51 16.50
C LEU A 358 -12.24 6.77 17.11
N ARG A 359 -12.08 7.00 18.43
CA ARG A 359 -12.48 8.26 19.12
C ARG A 359 -13.92 8.69 18.82
N GLY A 360 -14.85 7.74 18.90
CA GLY A 360 -16.28 8.01 18.70
C GLY A 360 -16.72 8.10 17.24
N ALA A 361 -15.87 7.76 16.27
CA ALA A 361 -16.29 7.66 14.87
C ALA A 361 -17.47 6.68 14.70
N PRO A 362 -18.42 6.94 13.78
CA PRO A 362 -19.65 6.16 13.62
C PRO A 362 -19.37 4.83 12.91
N VAL A 363 -18.68 3.93 13.61
CA VAL A 363 -18.24 2.62 13.11
C VAL A 363 -18.50 1.60 14.22
N ALA A 364 -19.28 0.57 13.91
CA ALA A 364 -19.39 -0.59 14.79
C ALA A 364 -18.18 -1.51 14.59
N VAL A 365 -17.53 -1.93 15.68
CA VAL A 365 -16.36 -2.82 15.61
C VAL A 365 -16.70 -4.16 16.25
N ASP A 366 -16.37 -5.24 15.55
CA ASP A 366 -16.31 -6.60 16.09
C ASP A 366 -14.94 -7.21 15.83
N VAL A 367 -14.59 -8.22 16.62
CA VAL A 367 -13.27 -8.85 16.59
C VAL A 367 -13.42 -10.36 16.60
N ILE A 368 -12.66 -11.03 15.74
CA ILE A 368 -12.64 -12.50 15.61
C ILE A 368 -11.21 -13.00 15.79
N CYS A 369 -11.00 -13.75 16.86
CA CYS A 369 -9.77 -14.46 17.16
C CYS A 369 -9.81 -15.86 16.54
N ILE A 370 -8.77 -16.20 15.77
CA ILE A 370 -8.60 -17.52 15.19
C ILE A 370 -7.30 -18.18 15.64
N ASP A 371 -7.26 -19.51 15.59
CA ASP A 371 -6.01 -20.27 15.67
C ASP A 371 -5.33 -20.39 14.29
N ARG A 372 -4.26 -21.18 14.21
CA ARG A 372 -3.53 -21.41 12.95
C ARG A 372 -4.31 -22.23 11.91
N ALA A 373 -5.26 -23.06 12.36
CA ALA A 373 -6.12 -23.86 11.49
C ALA A 373 -7.32 -23.05 10.97
N GLY A 374 -7.54 -21.84 11.48
CA GLY A 374 -8.70 -21.01 11.15
C GLY A 374 -9.92 -21.35 12.01
N MET A 375 -9.77 -22.15 13.06
CA MET A 375 -10.82 -22.34 14.05
C MET A 375 -10.99 -21.06 14.85
N VAL A 376 -12.24 -20.64 15.04
CA VAL A 376 -12.53 -19.50 15.90
C VAL A 376 -12.32 -19.92 17.35
N VAL A 377 -11.46 -19.16 18.03
CA VAL A 377 -11.13 -19.37 19.44
C VAL A 377 -11.64 -18.23 20.33
N GLY A 378 -12.14 -17.16 19.74
CA GLY A 378 -12.85 -16.11 20.47
C GLY A 378 -13.51 -15.09 19.57
N ARG A 379 -14.58 -14.45 20.05
CA ARG A 379 -15.29 -13.38 19.35
C ARG A 379 -15.77 -12.30 20.30
N ALA A 380 -15.91 -11.10 19.77
CA ALA A 380 -16.62 -10.01 20.42
C ALA A 380 -17.65 -9.43 19.47
N GLU A 381 -18.89 -9.36 19.93
CA GLU A 381 -20.00 -8.78 19.17
C GLU A 381 -19.76 -7.31 18.82
N PRO A 382 -20.36 -6.81 17.72
CA PRO A 382 -20.21 -5.44 17.28
C PRO A 382 -20.62 -4.43 18.37
N ARG A 383 -19.77 -3.45 18.64
CA ARG A 383 -20.13 -2.25 19.41
C ARG A 383 -19.82 -0.99 18.64
N GLY A 384 -20.76 -0.06 18.65
CA GLY A 384 -20.59 1.28 18.10
C GLY A 384 -20.03 2.27 19.14
N PRO A 385 -19.88 3.55 18.77
CA PRO A 385 -19.31 4.58 19.65
C PRO A 385 -20.16 4.93 20.89
N GLY A 386 -21.36 4.35 21.04
CA GLY A 386 -22.29 4.63 22.14
C GLY A 386 -22.74 3.41 22.96
N GLY A 387 -22.05 2.27 22.88
CA GLY A 387 -22.44 1.02 23.56
C GLY A 387 -21.29 0.21 24.13
#